data_AF-A0A9R0WHL8-F1
#
_entry.id   AF-A0A9R0WHL8-F1
#
_cell.length_a   1.000
_cell.length_b   1.000
_cell.length_c   1.000
_cell.angle_alpha   90.00
_cell.angle_beta   90.00
_cell.angle_gamma   90.00
#
_symmetry.space_group_name_H-M   'P 1'
#
loop_
_entity.id
_entity.type
_entity.pdbx_description
1 polymer ?
#
loop_
_entity_poly.entity_id
_entity_poly.type
_entity_poly.pdbx_seq_one_letter_code
_entity_poly.pdbx_strand_id
1 'polypeptide(L)'
;MDMLATKTTWLAIALFFITVVATKISRWKSNIHHLSTRPLPPVVNVLALLPSLFKKGFGVTINDLYTRYGSVFTINLLGPKITLLVGPDVSAHFFQGLESEISFGNFAEVTVPIFGQEVLYGVDAATRSEQVNLMLDILKPSKLRSLVDPIFQEVEVHLKEPFTLF
;
A
#
# COMPACT_ATOMS: atom_id res chain seq x y z
N MET A 1 -41.44 -16.02 -43.79
CA MET A 1 -41.09 -17.09 -42.85
C MET A 1 -40.34 -16.52 -41.64
N ASP A 2 -40.72 -15.32 -41.18
CA ASP A 2 -39.72 -14.44 -40.53
C ASP A 2 -40.12 -13.97 -39.13
N MET A 3 -41.40 -14.10 -38.76
CA MET A 3 -41.88 -13.65 -37.44
C MET A 3 -41.35 -14.51 -36.28
N LEU A 4 -41.16 -15.81 -36.49
CA LEU A 4 -40.71 -16.74 -35.46
C LEU A 4 -39.19 -16.59 -35.22
N ALA A 5 -38.42 -16.37 -36.29
CA ALA A 5 -36.98 -16.09 -36.22
C ALA A 5 -36.69 -14.76 -35.50
N THR A 6 -37.45 -13.70 -35.80
CA THR A 6 -37.31 -12.40 -35.12
C THR A 6 -37.65 -12.48 -33.63
N LYS A 7 -38.69 -13.23 -33.23
CA LYS A 7 -38.99 -13.42 -31.80
C LYS A 7 -37.87 -14.17 -31.08
N THR A 8 -37.31 -15.19 -31.71
CA THR A 8 -36.19 -15.97 -31.14
C THR A 8 -34.94 -15.12 -30.97
N THR A 9 -34.60 -14.24 -31.92
CA THR A 9 -33.44 -13.35 -31.79
C THR A 9 -33.61 -12.33 -30.66
N TRP A 10 -34.79 -11.71 -30.52
CA TRP A 10 -35.08 -10.80 -29.41
C TRP A 10 -35.03 -11.50 -28.05
N LEU A 11 -35.52 -12.75 -27.95
CA LEU A 11 -35.42 -13.55 -26.73
C LEU A 11 -33.96 -13.89 -26.37
N ALA A 12 -33.14 -14.24 -27.37
CA ALA A 12 -31.72 -14.51 -27.15
C ALA A 12 -30.96 -13.27 -26.66
N ILE A 13 -31.25 -12.10 -27.24
CA ILE A 13 -30.68 -10.81 -26.80
C ILE A 13 -31.09 -10.49 -25.36
N ALA A 14 -32.38 -10.64 -25.03
CA ALA A 14 -32.86 -10.41 -23.68
C ALA A 14 -32.19 -11.34 -22.66
N LEU A 15 -32.07 -12.63 -22.98
CA LEU A 15 -31.36 -13.60 -22.12
C LEU A 15 -29.89 -13.23 -21.94
N PHE A 16 -29.21 -12.77 -22.99
CA PHE A 16 -27.82 -12.32 -22.90
C PHE A 16 -27.65 -11.10 -21.98
N PHE A 17 -28.54 -10.11 -22.07
CA PHE A 17 -28.50 -8.97 -21.16
C PHE A 17 -28.79 -9.38 -19.71
N ILE A 18 -29.76 -10.28 -19.50
CA ILE A 18 -30.07 -10.81 -18.16
C ILE A 18 -28.86 -11.55 -17.58
N THR A 19 -28.15 -12.38 -18.36
CA THR A 19 -26.97 -13.09 -17.86
C THR A 19 -25.80 -12.15 -17.59
N VAL A 20 -25.58 -11.12 -18.41
CA VAL A 20 -24.55 -10.08 -18.15
C VAL A 20 -24.86 -9.28 -16.89
N VAL A 21 -26.13 -8.89 -16.68
CA VAL A 21 -26.55 -8.16 -15.47
C VAL A 21 -26.45 -9.06 -14.25
N ALA A 22 -26.92 -10.31 -14.33
CA ALA A 22 -26.84 -11.28 -13.23
C ALA A 22 -25.39 -11.60 -12.85
N THR A 23 -24.49 -11.76 -13.82
CA THR A 23 -23.05 -11.98 -13.56
C THR A 23 -22.38 -10.74 -12.95
N LYS A 24 -22.75 -9.53 -13.38
CA LYS A 24 -22.28 -8.29 -12.72
C LYS A 24 -22.80 -8.14 -11.29
N ILE A 25 -24.07 -8.44 -11.02
CA ILE A 25 -24.65 -8.41 -9.68
C ILE A 25 -24.02 -9.48 -8.78
N SER A 26 -23.79 -10.69 -9.31
CA SER A 26 -23.12 -11.77 -8.58
C SER A 26 -21.67 -11.43 -8.24
N ARG A 27 -20.90 -10.89 -9.20
CA ARG A 27 -19.53 -10.36 -8.98
C ARG A 27 -19.48 -9.17 -8.02
N TRP A 28 -20.53 -8.35 -8.01
CA TRP A 28 -20.67 -7.25 -7.05
C TRP A 28 -20.95 -7.78 -5.64
N LYS A 29 -21.85 -8.76 -5.53
CA LYS A 29 -22.21 -9.39 -4.25
C LYS A 29 -21.05 -10.19 -3.65
N SER A 30 -20.20 -10.81 -4.47
CA SER A 30 -18.97 -11.47 -4.00
C SER A 30 -17.88 -10.50 -3.56
N ASN A 31 -18.00 -9.19 -3.88
CA ASN A 31 -17.14 -8.12 -3.35
C ASN A 31 -17.68 -7.49 -2.05
N ILE A 32 -18.86 -7.91 -1.59
CA ILE A 32 -19.34 -7.52 -0.26
C ILE A 32 -18.58 -8.37 0.76
N HIS A 33 -17.40 -7.89 1.14
CA HIS A 33 -16.71 -8.34 2.33
C HIS A 33 -17.71 -8.35 3.50
N HIS A 34 -17.64 -9.42 4.31
CA HIS A 34 -18.42 -9.63 5.51
C HIS A 34 -18.54 -8.32 6.31
N LEU A 35 -19.73 -7.69 6.29
CA LEU A 35 -19.99 -6.42 6.98
C LEU A 35 -19.84 -6.66 8.49
N SER A 36 -18.67 -6.32 9.00
CA SER A 36 -18.36 -6.36 10.43
C SER A 36 -19.34 -5.45 11.17
N THR A 37 -20.04 -6.01 12.16
CA THR A 37 -20.93 -5.28 13.07
C THR A 37 -20.18 -4.45 14.11
N ARG A 38 -18.84 -4.45 14.06
CA ARG A 38 -18.01 -3.68 14.98
C ARG A 38 -18.05 -2.19 14.61
N PRO A 39 -18.08 -1.30 15.61
CA PRO A 39 -18.01 0.13 15.36
C PRO A 39 -16.72 0.48 14.59
N LEU A 40 -16.86 1.34 13.59
CA LEU A 40 -15.73 1.86 12.81
C LEU A 40 -14.82 2.72 13.71
N PRO A 41 -13.51 2.80 13.40
CA PRO A 41 -12.62 3.70 14.12
C PRO A 41 -13.10 5.17 14.06
N PRO A 42 -12.81 5.98 15.09
CA PRO A 42 -13.10 7.41 15.09
C PRO A 42 -12.50 8.10 13.85
N VAL A 43 -13.29 8.94 13.17
CA VAL A 43 -12.85 9.65 11.96
C VAL A 43 -12.56 11.12 12.27
N VAL A 44 -11.37 11.57 11.90
CA VAL A 44 -10.88 12.93 12.06
C VAL A 44 -10.73 13.58 10.68
N ASN A 45 -11.25 14.80 10.54
CA ASN A 45 -11.15 15.55 9.29
C ASN A 45 -9.75 16.17 9.15
N VAL A 46 -9.08 15.98 8.01
CA VAL A 46 -7.76 16.55 7.74
C VAL A 46 -7.71 18.07 7.90
N LEU A 47 -8.80 18.78 7.59
CA LEU A 47 -8.86 20.24 7.70
C LEU A 47 -8.65 20.71 9.15
N ALA A 48 -9.11 19.92 10.12
CA ALA A 48 -8.89 20.21 11.54
C ALA A 48 -7.44 19.93 11.97
N LEU A 49 -6.70 19.13 11.21
CA LEU A 49 -5.32 18.74 11.50
C LEU A 49 -4.30 19.68 10.87
N LEU A 50 -4.61 20.31 9.73
CA LEU A 50 -3.68 21.20 9.01
C LEU A 50 -2.97 22.21 9.92
N PRO A 51 -3.66 22.96 10.81
CA PRO A 51 -2.98 23.92 11.68
C PRO A 51 -1.95 23.25 12.60
N SER A 52 -2.28 22.09 13.16
CA SER A 52 -1.37 21.34 14.03
C SER A 52 -0.20 20.75 13.25
N LEU A 53 -0.45 20.19 12.06
CA LEU A 53 0.57 19.62 11.20
C LEU A 53 1.62 20.67 10.80
N PHE A 54 1.21 21.88 10.43
CA PHE A 54 2.14 22.95 10.07
C PHE A 54 2.85 23.58 11.27
N LYS A 55 2.19 23.69 12.44
CA LYS A 55 2.78 24.35 13.62
C LYS A 55 3.65 23.43 14.48
N LYS A 56 3.23 22.17 14.65
CA LYS A 56 3.85 21.20 15.56
C LYS A 56 4.54 20.04 14.85
N GLY A 57 4.25 19.83 13.56
CA GLY A 57 4.75 18.71 12.78
C GLY A 57 3.89 17.44 12.89
N PHE A 58 4.21 16.45 12.06
CA PHE A 58 3.46 15.20 11.94
C PHE A 58 3.51 14.36 13.22
N GLY A 59 4.71 14.09 13.75
CA GLY A 59 4.88 13.21 14.91
C GLY A 59 4.09 13.67 16.14
N VAL A 60 4.17 14.96 16.47
CA VAL A 60 3.42 15.55 17.60
C VAL A 60 1.91 15.50 17.33
N THR A 61 1.47 15.80 16.11
CA THR A 61 0.05 15.75 15.75
C THR A 61 -0.52 14.33 15.86
N ILE A 62 0.22 13.31 15.41
CA ILE A 62 -0.20 11.91 15.56
C ILE A 62 -0.23 11.51 17.03
N ASN A 63 0.72 11.96 17.86
CA ASN A 63 0.71 11.69 19.30
C ASN A 63 -0.49 12.34 20.01
N ASP A 64 -0.83 13.59 19.66
CA ASP A 64 -2.03 14.28 20.17
C ASP A 64 -3.31 13.49 19.80
N LEU A 65 -3.38 12.97 18.56
CA LEU A 65 -4.52 12.16 18.11
C LEU A 65 -4.58 10.80 18.80
N TYR A 66 -3.44 10.15 18.99
CA TYR A 66 -3.33 8.91 19.75
C TYR A 66 -3.81 9.10 21.19
N THR A 67 -3.40 10.18 21.85
CA THR A 67 -3.82 10.50 23.22
C THR A 67 -5.33 10.75 23.32
N ARG A 68 -5.93 11.29 22.25
CA ARG A 68 -7.35 11.65 22.21
C ARG A 68 -8.29 10.53 21.78
N TYR A 69 -7.85 9.71 20.82
CA TYR A 69 -8.68 8.70 20.15
C TYR A 69 -8.20 7.26 20.37
N GLY A 70 -7.07 7.09 21.04
CA GLY A 70 -6.46 5.79 21.30
C GLY A 70 -5.65 5.25 20.12
N SER A 71 -5.41 3.94 20.15
CA SER A 71 -4.51 3.23 19.23
C SER A 71 -5.01 3.13 17.80
N VAL A 72 -6.30 3.32 17.54
CA VAL A 72 -6.89 3.16 16.19
C VAL A 72 -7.81 4.34 15.87
N PHE A 73 -7.46 5.10 14.84
CA PHE A 73 -8.27 6.21 14.35
C PHE A 73 -8.05 6.42 12.85
N THR A 74 -9.00 7.08 12.20
CA THR A 74 -8.99 7.32 10.75
C THR A 74 -8.89 8.81 10.47
N ILE A 75 -7.98 9.20 9.57
CA ILE A 75 -7.90 10.54 9.00
C ILE A 75 -8.57 10.52 7.62
N ASN A 76 -9.53 11.41 7.40
CA ASN A 76 -10.15 11.61 6.09
C ASN A 76 -9.41 12.73 5.32
N LEU A 77 -8.65 12.37 4.28
CA LEU A 77 -7.89 13.29 3.44
C LEU A 77 -8.72 13.85 2.27
N LEU A 78 -9.96 14.27 2.54
CA LEU A 78 -10.90 14.78 1.51
C LEU A 78 -11.09 13.79 0.34
N GLY A 79 -11.26 12.50 0.67
CA GLY A 79 -11.44 11.43 -0.31
C GLY A 79 -10.94 10.11 0.27
N PRO A 80 -9.62 9.83 0.16
CA PRO A 80 -9.04 8.63 0.77
C PRO A 80 -9.09 8.72 2.30
N LYS A 81 -9.40 7.57 2.92
CA LYS A 81 -9.37 7.39 4.36
C LYS A 81 -8.10 6.65 4.74
N ILE A 82 -7.33 7.22 5.65
CA ILE A 82 -6.13 6.58 6.21
C ILE A 82 -6.44 6.17 7.64
N THR A 83 -6.49 4.87 7.91
CA THR A 83 -6.61 4.36 9.28
C THR A 83 -5.22 4.12 9.85
N LEU A 84 -4.91 4.79 10.95
CA LEU A 84 -3.66 4.64 11.68
C LEU A 84 -3.83 3.59 12.77
N LEU A 85 -2.82 2.71 12.88
CA LEU A 85 -2.68 1.68 13.91
C LEU A 85 -1.41 2.01 14.71
N VAL A 86 -1.59 2.68 15.85
CA VAL A 86 -0.50 3.23 16.67
C VAL A 86 -0.32 2.38 17.93
N GLY A 87 0.87 1.83 18.11
CA GLY A 87 1.25 1.00 19.25
C GLY A 87 1.40 -0.48 18.92
N PRO A 88 2.16 -1.24 19.73
CA PRO A 88 2.54 -2.61 19.43
C PRO A 88 1.34 -3.58 19.37
N ASP A 89 0.31 -3.36 20.17
CA ASP A 89 -0.87 -4.25 20.25
C ASP A 89 -1.68 -4.28 18.95
N VAL A 90 -1.62 -3.20 18.15
CA VAL A 90 -2.42 -3.05 16.94
C VAL A 90 -1.58 -3.03 15.67
N SER A 91 -0.28 -2.69 15.75
CA SER A 91 0.58 -2.57 14.58
C SER A 91 0.89 -3.92 13.93
N ALA A 92 0.86 -5.02 14.70
CA ALA A 92 1.03 -6.37 14.19
C ALA A 92 0.01 -6.70 13.07
N HIS A 93 -1.23 -6.21 13.16
CA HIS A 93 -2.24 -6.39 12.11
C HIS A 93 -1.82 -5.82 10.75
N PHE A 94 -1.03 -4.74 10.75
CA PHE A 94 -0.51 -4.15 9.52
C PHE A 94 0.74 -4.90 9.03
N PHE A 95 1.70 -5.14 9.92
CA PHE A 95 3.00 -5.72 9.54
C PHE A 95 2.97 -7.24 9.27
N GLN A 96 1.99 -7.95 9.85
CA GLN A 96 1.81 -9.39 9.70
C GLN A 96 0.54 -9.74 8.91
N GLY A 97 -0.18 -8.73 8.40
CA GLY A 97 -1.35 -8.93 7.55
C GLY A 97 -0.99 -9.67 6.26
N LEU A 98 -1.92 -10.45 5.73
CA LEU A 98 -1.71 -11.13 4.45
C LEU A 98 -1.64 -10.12 3.31
N GLU A 99 -0.90 -10.41 2.23
CA GLU A 99 -0.81 -9.52 1.05
C GLU A 99 -2.18 -9.29 0.38
N SER A 100 -3.11 -10.24 0.54
CA SER A 100 -4.51 -10.10 0.11
C SER A 100 -5.33 -9.13 0.97
N GLU A 101 -4.90 -8.85 2.21
CA GLU A 101 -5.57 -7.95 3.15
C GLU A 101 -4.93 -6.57 3.15
N ILE A 102 -3.58 -6.52 3.07
CA ILE A 102 -2.78 -5.30 3.05
C ILE A 102 -2.07 -5.22 1.70
N SER A 103 -2.67 -4.45 0.78
CA SER A 103 -2.05 -4.15 -0.49
C SER A 103 -1.15 -2.92 -0.37
N PHE A 104 0.05 -2.99 -0.93
CA PHE A 104 0.89 -1.82 -1.19
C PHE A 104 0.32 -0.93 -2.32
N GLY A 105 -0.82 -1.30 -2.91
CA GLY A 105 -1.52 -0.54 -3.94
C GLY A 105 -0.65 -0.36 -5.18
N ASN A 106 -0.63 0.87 -5.70
CA ASN A 106 0.07 1.25 -6.92
C ASN A 106 1.59 1.42 -6.74
N PHE A 107 2.18 0.86 -5.67
CA PHE A 107 3.62 1.00 -5.42
C PHE A 107 4.46 0.46 -6.58
N ALA A 108 4.03 -0.62 -7.21
CA ALA A 108 4.67 -1.17 -8.40
C ALA A 108 4.72 -0.17 -9.56
N GLU A 109 3.65 0.63 -9.78
CA GLU A 109 3.62 1.65 -10.84
C GLU A 109 4.69 2.72 -10.65
N VAL A 110 5.09 2.99 -9.40
CA VAL A 110 6.13 3.96 -9.05
C VAL A 110 7.52 3.34 -9.14
N THR A 111 7.70 2.11 -8.66
CA THR A 111 9.03 1.50 -8.52
C THR A 111 9.52 0.78 -9.77
N VAL A 112 8.62 0.16 -10.54
CA VAL A 112 9.00 -0.60 -11.74
C VAL A 112 9.69 0.28 -12.80
N PRO A 113 9.24 1.52 -13.08
CA PRO A 113 9.97 2.40 -14.00
C PRO A 113 11.38 2.79 -13.53
N ILE A 114 11.65 2.72 -12.22
CA ILE A 114 12.94 3.08 -11.63
C ILE A 114 13.89 1.87 -11.61
N PHE A 115 13.40 0.72 -11.16
CA PHE A 115 14.23 -0.46 -10.88
C PHE A 115 14.12 -1.57 -11.94
N GLY A 116 13.06 -1.56 -12.75
CA GLY A 116 12.77 -2.56 -13.77
C GLY A 116 11.69 -3.58 -13.37
N GLN A 117 11.19 -4.28 -14.38
CA GLN A 117 10.10 -5.26 -14.25
C GLN A 117 10.50 -6.51 -13.47
N GLU A 118 11.78 -6.89 -13.49
CA GLU A 118 12.26 -8.12 -12.87
C GLU A 118 12.80 -7.90 -11.44
N VAL A 119 12.54 -6.74 -10.84
CA VAL A 119 13.12 -6.33 -9.55
C VAL A 119 12.02 -6.01 -8.53
N LEU A 120 12.11 -6.63 -7.37
CA LEU A 120 11.30 -6.42 -6.17
C LEU A 120 9.78 -6.43 -6.43
N TYR A 121 9.17 -5.25 -6.58
CA TYR A 121 7.74 -5.09 -6.78
C TYR A 121 7.30 -5.33 -8.23
N GLY A 122 8.25 -5.54 -9.15
CA GLY A 122 7.97 -5.96 -10.52
C GLY A 122 7.67 -7.47 -10.66
N VAL A 123 8.03 -8.27 -9.64
CA VAL A 123 7.87 -9.73 -9.61
C VAL A 123 6.87 -10.18 -8.53
N ASP A 124 6.49 -11.47 -8.57
CA ASP A 124 5.62 -12.09 -7.58
C ASP A 124 6.27 -12.16 -6.18
N ALA A 125 5.45 -12.38 -5.15
CA ALA A 125 5.90 -12.35 -3.76
C ALA A 125 6.96 -13.41 -3.41
N ALA A 126 6.93 -14.59 -4.05
CA ALA A 126 7.92 -15.63 -3.78
C ALA A 126 9.28 -15.22 -4.36
N THR A 127 9.32 -14.82 -5.63
CA THR A 127 10.53 -14.31 -6.28
C THR A 127 11.09 -13.08 -5.55
N ARG A 128 10.23 -12.14 -5.16
CA ARG A 128 10.62 -10.96 -4.35
C ARG A 128 11.27 -11.37 -3.03
N SER A 129 10.71 -12.38 -2.35
CA SER A 129 11.25 -12.87 -1.06
C SER A 129 12.65 -13.45 -1.24
N GLU A 130 12.90 -14.18 -2.33
CA GLU A 130 14.24 -14.67 -2.67
C GLU A 130 15.22 -13.52 -2.91
N GLN A 131 14.83 -12.50 -3.70
CA GLN A 131 15.66 -11.31 -3.93
C GLN A 131 15.99 -10.56 -2.63
N VAL A 132 15.00 -10.41 -1.73
CA VAL A 132 15.21 -9.78 -0.41
C VAL A 132 16.18 -10.61 0.43
N ASN A 133 16.07 -11.94 0.44
CA ASN A 133 16.99 -12.80 1.18
C ASN A 133 18.43 -12.68 0.67
N LEU A 134 18.64 -12.61 -0.64
CA LEU A 134 19.97 -12.35 -1.23
C LEU A 134 20.53 -10.99 -0.79
N MET A 135 19.69 -9.95 -0.70
CA MET A 135 20.09 -8.64 -0.20
C MET A 135 20.38 -8.67 1.31
N LEU A 136 19.63 -9.42 2.12
CA LEU A 136 19.90 -9.55 3.54
C LEU A 136 21.24 -10.26 3.81
N ASP A 137 21.65 -11.16 2.93
CA ASP A 137 22.93 -11.87 3.04
C ASP A 137 24.15 -10.93 2.98
N ILE A 138 24.09 -9.87 2.16
CA ILE A 138 25.15 -8.85 2.11
C ILE A 138 25.12 -7.89 3.30
N LEU A 139 24.00 -7.82 4.02
CA LEU A 139 23.84 -7.00 5.23
C LEU A 139 24.23 -7.75 6.52
N LYS A 140 24.75 -8.98 6.41
CA LYS A 140 25.25 -9.72 7.58
C LYS A 140 26.40 -8.96 8.25
N PRO A 141 26.54 -9.02 9.59
CA PRO A 141 27.55 -8.27 10.32
C PRO A 141 29.00 -8.48 9.82
N SER A 142 29.35 -9.68 9.35
CA SER A 142 30.68 -9.95 8.79
C SER A 142 30.95 -9.17 7.50
N LYS A 143 29.94 -9.03 6.64
CA LYS A 143 30.01 -8.26 5.39
C LYS A 143 29.98 -6.75 5.66
N LEU A 144 29.12 -6.30 6.57
CA LEU A 144 29.08 -4.90 6.97
C LEU A 144 30.41 -4.42 7.58
N ARG A 145 31.08 -5.26 8.39
CA ARG A 145 32.42 -4.93 8.93
C ARG A 145 33.45 -4.69 7.82
N SER A 146 33.41 -5.47 6.74
CA SER A 146 34.31 -5.25 5.60
C SER A 146 34.03 -3.96 4.81
N LEU A 147 32.88 -3.31 5.02
CA LEU A 147 32.55 -2.03 4.39
C LEU A 147 33.05 -0.81 5.19
N VAL A 148 33.50 -1.00 6.44
CA VAL A 148 33.95 0.11 7.30
C VAL A 148 35.15 0.83 6.70
N ASP A 149 36.21 0.09 6.33
CA ASP A 149 37.43 0.71 5.80
C ASP A 149 37.19 1.40 4.44
N PRO A 150 36.48 0.79 3.46
CA PRO A 150 36.12 1.48 2.22
C PRO A 150 35.30 2.76 2.45
N ILE A 151 34.30 2.73 3.34
CA ILE A 151 33.50 3.93 3.66
C ILE A 151 34.38 5.02 4.27
N PHE A 152 35.29 4.66 5.18
CA PHE A 152 36.20 5.61 5.80
C PHE A 152 37.13 6.26 4.76
N GLN A 153 37.68 5.46 3.85
CA GLN A 153 38.54 5.94 2.78
C GLN A 153 37.80 6.91 1.85
N GLU A 154 36.58 6.59 1.41
CA GLU A 154 35.77 7.48 0.56
C GLU A 154 35.48 8.82 1.26
N VAL A 155 35.18 8.80 2.55
CA VAL A 155 34.99 10.02 3.35
C VAL A 155 36.29 10.83 3.43
N GLU A 156 37.43 10.19 3.66
CA GLU A 156 38.71 10.87 3.75
C GLU A 156 39.11 11.53 2.42
N VAL A 157 38.87 10.86 1.29
CA VAL A 157 39.06 11.41 -0.06
C VAL A 157 38.16 12.63 -0.27
N HIS A 158 36.87 12.52 0.04
CA HIS A 158 35.91 13.62 -0.15
C HIS A 158 36.22 14.86 0.70
N LEU A 159 36.78 14.67 1.90
CA LEU A 159 37.18 15.78 2.76
C LEU A 159 38.48 16.46 2.32
N LYS A 160 39.38 15.72 1.66
CA LYS A 160 40.66 16.27 1.15
C LYS A 160 40.52 16.93 -0.21
N GLU A 161 39.68 16.38 -1.08
CA GLU A 161 39.38 16.91 -2.40
C GLU A 161 37.88 17.15 -2.52
N PRO A 162 37.35 18.23 -1.91
CA PRO A 162 35.96 18.59 -2.11
C PRO A 162 35.74 18.83 -3.60
N PHE A 163 34.74 18.17 -4.18
CA PHE A 163 34.39 18.27 -5.60
C PHE A 163 34.53 19.72 -6.11
N THR A 164 35.52 19.98 -6.98
CA THR A 164 35.43 21.09 -7.92
C THR A 164 34.35 20.68 -8.93
N LEU A 165 33.12 21.14 -8.67
CA LEU A 165 32.00 20.99 -9.59
C LEU A 165 32.38 21.56 -10.96
N PHE A 166 32.16 20.77 -12.01
CA PHE A 166 32.02 21.26 -13.37
C PHE A 166 30.77 22.14 -13.48
#